data_AF-A0A957HBA7-F1
#
_entry.id   AF-A0A957HBA7-F1
#
_cell.length_a   1.000
_cell.length_b   1.000
_cell.length_c   1.000
_cell.angle_alpha   90.00
_cell.angle_beta   90.00
_cell.angle_gamma   90.00
#
_symmetry.space_group_name_H-M   'P 1'
#
loop_
_entity.id
_entity.type
_entity.pdbx_description
1 polymer ?
#
loop_
_entity_poly.entity_id
_entity_poly.type
_entity_poly.pdbx_seq_one_letter_code
_entity_poly.pdbx_strand_id
1 'polypeptide(L)'
;MFKSQKRPIVVPQAEHARFAGILASLWGNADFDRPALDFQSFIKGVTFHDRGYGQLDYYPLGEVDRETWLSIQRRGILLSADDAISNVVSLLHIKRLLQNSGTAQPTDDLVALADEQIAASIGKSGLAREAFEWADKITQWCDDVAFDFSFEANVHRSPQVYARTDSQ
;
A
#
# COMPACT_ATOMS: atom_id res chain seq x y z
N MET A 1 8.38 -9.69 -6.29
CA MET A 1 8.39 -9.38 -7.73
C MET A 1 7.20 -10.02 -8.38
N PHE A 2 6.72 -9.39 -9.46
CA PHE A 2 5.60 -9.87 -10.26
C PHE A 2 6.14 -10.61 -11.47
N LYS A 3 5.70 -11.85 -11.65
CA LYS A 3 5.93 -12.59 -12.89
C LYS A 3 4.73 -12.37 -13.80
N SER A 4 4.95 -11.80 -14.98
CA SER A 4 3.87 -11.62 -15.95
C SER A 4 3.22 -12.95 -16.30
N GLN A 5 1.90 -12.95 -16.41
CA GLN A 5 1.10 -14.12 -16.80
C GLN A 5 0.99 -14.26 -18.33
N LYS A 6 1.53 -13.32 -19.12
CA LYS A 6 1.38 -13.26 -20.58
C LYS A 6 2.69 -13.48 -21.33
N ARG A 7 3.81 -13.03 -20.77
CA ARG A 7 5.12 -13.05 -21.42
C ARG A 7 6.23 -13.23 -20.37
N PRO A 8 7.43 -13.67 -20.76
CA PRO A 8 8.51 -13.94 -19.82
C PRO A 8 9.21 -12.66 -19.36
N ILE A 9 8.47 -11.77 -18.69
CA ILE A 9 8.98 -10.56 -18.07
C ILE A 9 8.71 -10.57 -16.56
N VAL A 10 9.57 -9.87 -15.84
CA VAL A 10 9.45 -9.64 -14.40
C VAL A 10 9.29 -8.13 -14.18
N VAL A 11 8.31 -7.76 -13.36
CA VAL A 11 8.16 -6.40 -12.85
C VAL A 11 8.58 -6.40 -11.38
N PRO A 12 9.65 -5.67 -10.99
CA PRO A 12 10.04 -5.55 -9.59
C PRO A 12 9.00 -4.80 -8.75
N GLN A 13 8.94 -5.04 -7.44
CA GLN A 13 8.13 -4.25 -6.50
C GLN A 13 8.38 -2.75 -6.64
N ALA A 14 9.63 -2.34 -6.91
CA ALA A 14 9.96 -0.94 -7.10
C ALA A 14 9.25 -0.28 -8.29
N GLU A 15 9.04 -1.01 -9.40
CA GLU A 15 8.32 -0.48 -10.57
C GLU A 15 6.80 -0.49 -10.34
N HIS A 16 6.27 -1.53 -9.69
CA HIS A 16 4.88 -1.55 -9.20
C HIS A 16 4.58 -0.33 -8.32
N ALA A 17 5.41 -0.11 -7.30
CA ALA A 17 5.22 0.98 -6.35
C ALA A 17 5.39 2.37 -6.98
N ARG A 18 6.32 2.52 -7.94
CA ARG A 18 6.43 3.75 -8.76
C ARG A 18 5.17 4.01 -9.56
N PHE A 19 4.60 2.98 -10.19
CA PHE A 19 3.37 3.14 -10.96
C PHE A 19 2.18 3.51 -10.06
N ALA A 20 2.03 2.86 -8.90
CA ALA A 20 1.04 3.26 -7.90
C ALA A 20 1.23 4.72 -7.45
N GLY A 21 2.47 5.16 -7.23
CA GLY A 21 2.80 6.55 -6.93
C GLY A 21 2.42 7.55 -8.02
N ILE A 22 2.62 7.18 -9.31
CA ILE A 22 2.18 8.00 -10.46
C ILE A 22 0.66 8.14 -10.44
N LEU A 23 -0.09 7.04 -10.25
CA LEU A 23 -1.55 7.09 -10.15
C LEU A 23 -2.00 8.02 -9.02
N ALA A 24 -1.39 7.91 -7.84
CA ALA A 24 -1.67 8.80 -6.71
C ALA A 24 -1.35 10.27 -7.00
N SER A 25 -0.28 10.55 -7.74
CA SER A 25 0.10 11.93 -8.11
C SER A 25 -0.90 12.61 -9.04
N LEU A 26 -1.67 11.81 -9.78
CA LEU A 26 -2.73 12.26 -10.67
C LEU A 26 -4.11 12.28 -9.99
N TRP A 27 -4.17 11.94 -8.69
CA TRP A 27 -5.42 11.88 -7.96
C TRP A 27 -5.96 13.27 -7.61
N GLY A 28 -7.29 13.41 -7.76
CA GLY A 28 -8.04 14.61 -7.43
C GLY A 28 -8.25 15.55 -8.61
N ASN A 29 -9.51 15.85 -8.90
CA ASN A 29 -9.96 16.73 -9.98
C ASN A 29 -11.39 17.21 -9.69
N ALA A 30 -12.17 17.64 -10.70
CA ALA A 30 -13.55 18.09 -10.51
C ALA A 30 -14.50 16.99 -9.99
N ASP A 31 -14.19 15.73 -10.26
CA ASP A 31 -15.01 14.57 -9.92
C ASP A 31 -14.47 13.80 -8.70
N PHE A 32 -13.16 13.95 -8.40
CA PHE A 32 -12.47 13.22 -7.34
C PHE A 32 -11.90 14.15 -6.26
N ASP A 33 -12.22 13.89 -4.99
CA ASP A 33 -11.63 14.58 -3.85
C ASP A 33 -10.15 14.19 -3.69
N ARG A 34 -9.32 15.20 -3.40
CA ARG A 34 -7.97 14.95 -2.88
C ARG A 34 -8.04 14.46 -1.44
N PRO A 35 -7.08 13.65 -0.97
CA PRO A 35 -6.98 13.34 0.43
C PRO A 35 -6.72 14.62 1.24
N ALA A 36 -7.32 14.72 2.43
CA ALA A 36 -7.10 15.81 3.38
C ALA A 36 -5.76 15.67 4.14
N LEU A 37 -4.69 15.40 3.39
CA LEU A 37 -3.32 15.21 3.84
C LEU A 37 -2.41 16.16 3.05
N ASP A 38 -1.17 16.36 3.51
CA ASP A 38 -0.16 16.94 2.61
C ASP A 38 -0.01 16.03 1.38
N PHE A 39 -0.22 16.60 0.20
CA PHE A 39 -0.36 15.81 -1.02
C PHE A 39 0.95 15.15 -1.43
N GLN A 40 2.10 15.79 -1.20
CA GLN A 40 3.40 15.21 -1.54
C GLN A 40 3.75 14.07 -0.58
N SER A 41 3.48 14.23 0.71
CA SER A 41 3.61 13.16 1.69
C SER A 41 2.65 12.00 1.40
N PHE A 42 1.43 12.26 0.96
CA PHE A 42 0.52 11.21 0.51
C PHE A 42 1.10 10.42 -0.67
N ILE A 43 1.51 11.10 -1.75
CA ILE A 43 2.12 10.45 -2.93
C ILE A 43 3.35 9.63 -2.53
N LYS A 44 4.20 10.18 -1.66
CA LYS A 44 5.37 9.49 -1.14
C LYS A 44 4.97 8.23 -0.36
N GLY A 45 3.97 8.32 0.52
CA GLY A 45 3.41 7.18 1.25
C GLY A 45 2.92 6.07 0.33
N VAL A 46 2.19 6.42 -0.74
CA VAL A 46 1.76 5.45 -1.77
C VAL A 46 2.97 4.89 -2.51
N THR A 47 3.94 5.71 -2.90
CA THR A 47 5.14 5.25 -3.64
C THR A 47 5.99 4.26 -2.84
N PHE A 48 5.92 4.31 -1.50
CA PHE A 48 6.67 3.45 -0.59
C PHE A 48 5.79 2.45 0.18
N HIS A 49 4.57 2.18 -0.27
CA HIS A 49 3.64 1.28 0.45
C HIS A 49 4.21 -0.14 0.64
N ASP A 50 4.98 -0.63 -0.34
CA ASP A 50 5.62 -1.96 -0.35
C ASP A 50 7.10 -1.95 0.13
N ARG A 51 7.49 -0.95 0.93
CA ARG A 51 8.88 -0.72 1.38
C ARG A 51 9.58 -1.92 2.04
N GLY A 52 8.86 -2.95 2.48
CA GLY A 52 9.44 -4.17 3.06
C GLY A 52 10.25 -5.03 2.08
N TYR A 53 9.88 -5.04 0.79
CA TYR A 53 10.45 -5.94 -0.22
C TYR A 53 11.85 -5.52 -0.69
N GLY A 54 12.25 -4.25 -0.48
CA GLY A 54 13.52 -3.71 -0.97
C GLY A 54 13.54 -3.47 -2.48
N GLN A 55 14.64 -2.88 -2.99
CA GLN A 55 14.70 -2.37 -4.37
C GLN A 55 14.79 -3.46 -5.44
N LEU A 56 15.52 -4.55 -5.17
CA LEU A 56 15.80 -5.62 -6.14
C LEU A 56 14.78 -6.76 -6.10
N ASP A 57 14.09 -6.90 -4.96
CA ASP A 57 12.91 -7.74 -4.77
C ASP A 57 12.96 -9.11 -5.48
N TYR A 58 13.64 -10.06 -4.84
CA TYR A 58 13.90 -11.39 -5.42
C TYR A 58 12.77 -12.41 -5.20
N TYR A 59 11.71 -12.04 -4.48
CA TYR A 59 10.69 -12.99 -4.02
C TYR A 59 9.45 -12.91 -4.89
N PRO A 60 9.12 -13.93 -5.72
CA PRO A 60 7.91 -13.89 -6.52
C PRO A 60 6.67 -13.85 -5.62
N LEU A 61 5.76 -12.92 -5.91
CA LEU A 61 4.47 -12.86 -5.25
C LEU A 61 3.69 -14.15 -5.51
N GLY A 62 3.09 -14.71 -4.45
CA GLY A 62 2.37 -15.99 -4.49
C GLY A 62 3.25 -17.24 -4.39
N GLU A 63 4.57 -17.12 -4.50
CA GLU A 63 5.52 -18.24 -4.37
C GLU A 63 6.44 -18.11 -3.16
N VAL A 64 6.57 -16.91 -2.58
CA VAL A 64 7.32 -16.68 -1.35
C VAL A 64 6.70 -17.46 -0.19
N ASP A 65 7.54 -18.13 0.60
CA ASP A 65 7.06 -18.84 1.78
C ASP A 65 6.55 -17.85 2.85
N ARG A 66 5.69 -18.35 3.72
CA ARG A 66 4.97 -17.54 4.71
C ARG A 66 5.91 -16.83 5.68
N GLU A 67 6.95 -17.52 6.16
CA GLU A 67 7.88 -16.99 7.14
C GLU A 67 8.68 -15.83 6.55
N THR A 68 9.18 -16.02 5.33
CA THR A 68 9.85 -14.96 4.56
C THR A 68 8.92 -13.78 4.32
N TRP A 69 7.66 -14.03 3.92
CA TRP A 69 6.69 -12.95 3.72
C TRP A 69 6.41 -12.17 5.01
N LEU A 70 6.25 -12.85 6.16
CA LEU A 70 6.11 -12.19 7.46
C LEU A 70 7.33 -11.33 7.80
N SER A 71 8.53 -11.83 7.51
CA SER A 71 9.77 -11.08 7.72
C SER A 71 9.83 -9.82 6.86
N ILE A 72 9.36 -9.90 5.60
CA ILE A 72 9.23 -8.74 4.69
C ILE A 72 8.24 -7.72 5.27
N GLN A 73 7.04 -8.14 5.70
CA GLN A 73 6.05 -7.23 6.29
C GLN A 73 6.58 -6.60 7.58
N ARG A 74 7.22 -7.38 8.45
CA ARG A 74 7.84 -6.89 9.69
C ARG A 74 8.90 -5.84 9.40
N ARG A 75 9.77 -6.07 8.42
CA ARG A 75 10.75 -5.08 7.96
C ARG A 75 10.06 -3.81 7.47
N GLY A 76 9.00 -3.95 6.68
CA GLY A 76 8.20 -2.82 6.20
C GLY A 76 7.60 -2.00 7.33
N ILE A 77 7.12 -2.64 8.40
CA ILE A 77 6.59 -1.94 9.59
C ILE A 77 7.69 -1.19 10.34
N LEU A 78 8.85 -1.83 10.53
CA LEU A 78 9.97 -1.28 11.30
C LEU A 78 10.81 -0.22 10.56
N LEU A 79 10.69 -0.13 9.23
CA LEU A 79 11.28 0.95 8.45
C LEU A 79 10.55 2.26 8.75
N SER A 80 11.08 3.02 9.71
CA SER A 80 10.57 4.36 10.03
C SER A 80 10.85 5.33 8.88
N ALA A 81 9.83 6.06 8.46
CA ALA A 81 9.98 7.23 7.61
C ALA A 81 9.89 8.50 8.48
N ASP A 82 10.78 9.47 8.25
CA ASP A 82 10.75 10.76 8.98
C ASP A 82 9.45 11.54 8.75
N ASP A 83 8.84 11.33 7.59
CA ASP A 83 7.54 11.88 7.23
C ASP A 83 6.41 11.01 7.83
N ALA A 84 5.78 11.54 8.88
CA ALA A 84 4.72 10.86 9.61
C ALA A 84 3.49 10.53 8.73
N ILE A 85 3.13 11.41 7.78
CA ILE A 85 1.98 11.18 6.89
C ILE A 85 2.30 10.03 5.94
N SER A 86 3.47 10.09 5.27
CA SER A 86 3.95 9.01 4.41
C SER A 86 3.98 7.67 5.17
N ASN A 87 4.45 7.70 6.42
CA ASN A 87 4.56 6.51 7.23
C ASN A 87 3.20 5.86 7.51
N VAL A 88 2.18 6.65 7.88
CA VAL A 88 0.82 6.12 8.13
C VAL A 88 0.24 5.51 6.86
N VAL A 89 0.36 6.20 5.71
CA VAL A 89 -0.18 5.70 4.43
C VAL A 89 0.45 4.34 4.07
N SER A 90 1.76 4.19 4.16
CA SER A 90 2.42 2.90 3.88
C SER A 90 2.03 1.81 4.89
N LEU A 91 1.92 2.15 6.18
CA LEU A 91 1.58 1.19 7.23
C LEU A 91 0.13 0.69 7.14
N LEU A 92 -0.82 1.54 6.73
CA LEU A 92 -2.21 1.12 6.53
C LEU A 92 -2.33 0.08 5.42
N HIS A 93 -1.59 0.26 4.31
CA HIS A 93 -1.48 -0.77 3.28
C HIS A 93 -0.91 -2.08 3.84
N ILE A 94 0.23 -2.04 4.56
CA ILE A 94 0.84 -3.25 5.14
C ILE A 94 -0.13 -3.96 6.10
N LYS A 95 -0.83 -3.19 6.93
CA LYS A 95 -1.86 -3.72 7.85
C LYS A 95 -2.98 -4.41 7.07
N ARG A 96 -3.49 -3.79 6.00
CA ARG A 96 -4.53 -4.37 5.13
C ARG A 96 -4.06 -5.69 4.51
N LEU A 97 -2.82 -5.77 4.03
CA LEU A 97 -2.25 -7.03 3.53
C LEU A 97 -2.24 -8.13 4.58
N LEU A 98 -1.81 -7.81 5.81
CA LEU A 98 -1.78 -8.77 6.91
C LEU A 98 -3.19 -9.29 7.24
N GLN A 99 -4.16 -8.39 7.35
CA GLN A 99 -5.56 -8.71 7.65
C GLN A 99 -6.23 -9.53 6.55
N ASN A 100 -5.91 -9.25 5.28
CA ASN A 100 -6.52 -9.91 4.12
C ASN A 100 -5.76 -11.15 3.65
N SER A 101 -4.70 -11.58 4.36
CA SER A 101 -3.86 -12.69 3.91
C SER A 101 -4.57 -14.05 3.89
N GLY A 102 -5.79 -14.17 4.45
CA GLY A 102 -6.64 -15.35 4.34
C GLY A 102 -6.08 -16.62 4.98
N THR A 103 -4.99 -16.53 5.75
CA THR A 103 -4.29 -17.69 6.30
C THR A 103 -4.85 -18.14 7.66
N ALA A 104 -4.79 -19.45 7.93
CA ALA A 104 -5.19 -20.04 9.21
C ALA A 104 -4.25 -19.70 10.40
N GLN A 105 -3.07 -19.11 10.13
CA GLN A 105 -2.12 -18.70 11.17
C GLN A 105 -2.28 -17.21 11.51
N PRO A 106 -2.23 -16.84 12.81
CA PRO A 106 -2.44 -15.45 13.23
C PRO A 106 -1.36 -14.49 12.72
N THR A 107 -1.78 -13.31 12.28
CA THR A 107 -0.90 -12.15 12.03
C THR A 107 -0.97 -11.11 13.15
N ASP A 108 -1.65 -11.45 14.25
CA ASP A 108 -2.10 -10.50 15.27
C ASP A 108 -0.96 -9.67 15.86
N ASP A 109 0.19 -10.28 16.10
CA ASP A 109 1.38 -9.56 16.62
C ASP A 109 1.90 -8.49 15.65
N LEU A 110 1.91 -8.78 14.34
CA LEU A 110 2.33 -7.81 13.33
C LEU A 110 1.27 -6.74 13.08
N VAL A 111 -0.02 -7.11 13.16
CA VAL A 111 -1.12 -6.15 13.09
C VAL A 111 -1.05 -5.19 14.28
N ALA A 112 -0.84 -5.71 15.49
CA ALA A 112 -0.66 -4.91 16.71
C ALA A 112 0.57 -4.00 16.61
N LEU A 113 1.69 -4.52 16.10
CA LEU A 113 2.89 -3.71 15.84
C LEU A 113 2.61 -2.60 14.82
N ALA A 114 1.90 -2.89 13.73
CA ALA A 114 1.51 -1.87 12.76
C ALA A 114 0.59 -0.82 13.38
N ASP A 115 -0.37 -1.23 14.22
CA ASP A 115 -1.29 -0.33 14.91
C ASP A 115 -0.57 0.62 15.87
N GLU A 116 0.42 0.14 16.61
CA GLU A 116 1.27 0.97 17.46
C GLU A 116 2.01 2.03 16.63
N GLN A 117 2.64 1.63 15.52
CA GLN A 117 3.38 2.56 14.65
C GLN A 117 2.46 3.56 13.94
N ILE A 118 1.27 3.13 13.53
CA ILE A 118 0.24 3.99 12.95
C ILE A 118 -0.21 5.02 13.99
N ALA A 119 -0.56 4.60 15.21
CA ALA A 119 -1.01 5.50 16.26
C ALA A 119 0.06 6.55 16.61
N ALA A 120 1.33 6.13 16.75
CA ALA A 120 2.44 7.03 17.00
C ALA A 120 2.63 8.05 15.87
N SER A 121 2.49 7.62 14.61
CA SER A 121 2.66 8.49 13.43
C SER A 121 1.49 9.46 13.24
N ILE A 122 0.25 9.01 13.49
CA ILE A 122 -0.93 9.89 13.53
C ILE A 122 -0.71 10.98 14.59
N GLY A 123 -0.29 10.60 15.80
CA GLY A 123 0.00 11.55 16.88
C GLY A 123 1.06 12.60 16.50
N LYS A 124 2.10 12.21 15.75
CA LYS A 124 3.12 13.14 15.23
C LYS A 124 2.59 14.05 14.11
N SER A 125 1.68 13.55 13.28
CA SER A 125 1.11 14.32 12.16
C SER A 125 0.13 15.41 12.62
N GLY A 126 -0.54 15.21 13.76
CA GLY A 126 -1.60 16.10 14.25
C GLY A 126 -2.90 16.05 13.42
N LEU A 127 -3.02 15.11 12.47
CA LEU A 127 -4.20 14.95 11.61
C LEU A 127 -5.18 13.92 12.18
N ALA A 128 -6.45 14.04 11.78
CA ALA A 128 -7.51 13.12 12.16
C ALA A 128 -7.34 11.75 11.48
N ARG A 129 -7.76 10.68 12.16
CA ARG A 129 -7.63 9.31 11.65
C ARG A 129 -8.43 9.11 10.36
N GLU A 130 -9.58 9.73 10.26
CA GLU A 130 -10.51 9.67 9.13
C GLU A 130 -9.85 10.15 7.83
N ALA A 131 -8.94 11.12 7.89
CA ALA A 131 -8.18 11.59 6.73
C ALA A 131 -7.26 10.49 6.17
N PHE A 132 -6.68 9.67 7.04
CA PHE A 132 -5.85 8.54 6.64
C PHE A 132 -6.67 7.34 6.17
N GLU A 133 -7.84 7.11 6.73
CA GLU A 133 -8.76 6.06 6.27
C GLU A 133 -9.25 6.35 4.84
N TRP A 134 -9.53 7.61 4.53
CA TRP A 134 -9.83 8.02 3.16
C TRP A 134 -8.62 7.84 2.22
N ALA A 135 -7.44 8.27 2.64
CA ALA A 135 -6.21 8.08 1.86
C ALA A 135 -5.90 6.59 1.62
N ASP A 136 -6.23 5.71 2.57
CA ASP A 136 -6.01 4.27 2.42
C ASP A 136 -6.91 3.64 1.34
N LYS A 137 -8.16 4.11 1.21
CA LYS A 137 -9.05 3.71 0.11
C LYS A 137 -8.48 4.08 -1.26
N ILE A 138 -7.93 5.29 -1.39
CA ILE A 138 -7.25 5.74 -2.62
C ILE A 138 -6.00 4.90 -2.86
N THR A 139 -5.22 4.64 -1.81
CA THR A 139 -4.00 3.83 -1.87
C THR A 139 -4.31 2.41 -2.33
N GLN A 140 -5.38 1.79 -1.82
CA GLN A 140 -5.84 0.48 -2.24
C GLN A 140 -6.18 0.45 -3.72
N TRP A 141 -6.91 1.45 -4.22
CA TRP A 141 -7.23 1.52 -5.64
C TRP A 141 -5.97 1.65 -6.51
N CYS A 142 -5.03 2.51 -6.12
CA CYS A 142 -3.77 2.70 -6.87
C CYS A 142 -2.94 1.41 -6.90
N ASP A 143 -2.85 0.74 -5.76
CA ASP A 143 -2.17 -0.55 -5.60
C ASP A 143 -2.85 -1.64 -6.45
N ASP A 144 -4.18 -1.78 -6.41
CA ASP A 144 -4.92 -2.76 -7.20
C ASP A 144 -4.66 -2.60 -8.71
N VAL A 145 -4.73 -1.36 -9.23
CA VAL A 145 -4.45 -1.08 -10.66
C VAL A 145 -2.99 -1.40 -11.01
N ALA A 146 -2.05 -1.02 -10.15
CA ALA A 146 -0.63 -1.29 -10.36
C ALA A 146 -0.32 -2.80 -10.28
N PHE A 147 -0.99 -3.53 -9.40
CA PHE A 147 -0.88 -4.97 -9.22
C PHE A 147 -1.35 -5.70 -10.49
N ASP A 148 -2.51 -5.29 -11.01
CA ASP A 148 -3.08 -5.82 -12.25
C ASP A 148 -2.18 -5.63 -13.46
N PHE A 149 -1.67 -4.41 -13.59
CA PHE A 149 -0.70 -4.07 -14.63
C PHE A 149 0.56 -4.93 -14.52
N SER A 150 1.09 -5.09 -13.30
CA SER A 150 2.36 -5.79 -13.06
C SER A 150 2.27 -7.31 -13.32
N PHE A 151 1.10 -7.93 -13.14
CA PHE A 151 0.87 -9.32 -13.54
C PHE A 151 0.50 -9.50 -15.02
N GLU A 152 0.16 -8.42 -15.73
CA GLU A 152 -0.45 -8.47 -17.08
C GLU A 152 -1.66 -9.43 -17.14
N ALA A 153 -2.38 -9.60 -16.03
CA ALA A 153 -3.48 -10.54 -15.95
C ALA A 153 -4.69 -10.05 -16.77
N ASN A 154 -5.52 -10.97 -17.26
CA ASN A 154 -6.86 -10.60 -17.74
C ASN A 154 -7.73 -10.36 -16.51
N VAL A 155 -7.72 -9.12 -16.04
CA VAL A 155 -8.36 -8.81 -14.78
C VAL A 155 -9.81 -8.40 -15.05
N HIS A 156 -10.73 -9.27 -14.65
CA HIS A 156 -12.16 -8.96 -14.57
C HIS A 156 -12.49 -8.50 -13.14
N ARG A 157 -11.92 -7.37 -12.73
CA ARG A 157 -12.27 -6.69 -11.48
C ARG A 157 -13.19 -5.51 -11.79
N SER A 158 -14.14 -5.28 -10.91
CA SER A 158 -14.87 -4.01 -10.83
C SER A 158 -14.32 -3.24 -9.63
N PRO A 159 -13.17 -2.55 -9.77
CA PRO A 159 -12.59 -1.84 -8.64
C PRO A 159 -13.58 -0.79 -8.15
N GLN A 160 -13.76 -0.71 -6.83
CA GLN A 160 -14.52 0.38 -6.24
C GLN A 160 -13.69 1.65 -6.38
N VAL A 161 -14.23 2.64 -7.07
CA VAL A 161 -13.59 3.95 -7.21
C VAL A 161 -14.26 4.92 -6.25
N TYR A 162 -13.47 5.46 -5.34
CA TYR A 162 -13.98 6.37 -4.32
C TYR A 162 -13.85 7.81 -4.80
N ALA A 163 -14.94 8.35 -5.35
CA ALA A 163 -14.95 9.70 -5.91
C ALA A 163 -14.82 10.76 -4.81
N ARG A 164 -15.58 10.64 -3.73
CA ARG A 164 -15.67 11.68 -2.70
C ARG A 164 -15.67 11.11 -1.30
N THR A 165 -15.25 11.94 -0.36
CA THR A 165 -15.10 11.56 1.06
C THR A 165 -16.45 11.25 1.73
N ASP A 166 -17.54 11.83 1.21
CA ASP A 166 -18.93 11.73 1.69
C ASP A 166 -19.74 10.57 1.09
N SER A 167 -19.16 9.76 0.20
CA SER A 167 -19.87 8.71 -0.55
C SER A 167 -20.19 7.44 0.28
N GLN A 168 -20.48 7.55 1.57
CA GLN A 168 -20.85 6.44 2.45
C GLN A 168 -22.36 6.30 2.64
#